data_AF-A0A2V1CXE9-F1
#
_entry.id   AF-A0A2V1CXE9-F1
#
_cell.length_a   1.000
_cell.length_b   1.000
_cell.length_c   1.000
_cell.angle_alpha   90.00
_cell.angle_beta   90.00
_cell.angle_gamma   90.00
#
_symmetry.space_group_name_H-M   'P 1'
#
loop_
_entity.id
_entity.type
_entity.pdbx_description
1 polymer ?
#
loop_
_entity_poly.entity_id
_entity_poly.type
_entity_poly.pdbx_seq_one_letter_code
_entity_poly.pdbx_strand_id
1 'polypeptide(L)'
;MDRASQALAQDLPHHVPKTYAARSDLSGDKAKGQQYLSIEEEAALVSFLLLMADLGTPVQVKFIPSLALILARERGVTEPPNHNWPRALERRHPEVKARRVKAIDRKRHDIHIYTKI
;
A
#
# COMPACT_ATOMS: atom_id res chain seq x y z
N MET A 1 8.49 12.90 -30.01
CA MET A 1 8.91 11.71 -29.24
C MET A 1 8.14 11.70 -27.93
N ASP A 2 7.57 10.56 -27.56
CA ASP A 2 6.84 10.38 -26.30
C ASP A 2 7.79 10.15 -25.12
N ARG A 3 7.26 10.28 -23.90
CA ARG A 3 8.02 10.19 -22.65
C ARG A 3 8.64 8.80 -22.43
N ALA A 4 8.02 7.74 -22.95
CA ALA A 4 8.54 6.38 -22.83
C ALA A 4 9.75 6.17 -23.75
N SER A 5 9.71 6.72 -24.97
CA SER A 5 10.85 6.74 -25.89
C SER A 5 12.06 7.48 -25.32
N GLN A 6 11.84 8.59 -24.60
CA GLN A 6 12.93 9.33 -23.93
C GLN A 6 13.54 8.56 -22.76
N ALA A 7 12.74 7.79 -22.00
CA ALA A 7 13.24 6.97 -20.90
C ALA A 7 14.15 5.81 -21.39
N LEU A 8 13.88 5.29 -22.58
CA LEU A 8 14.73 4.27 -23.23
C LEU A 8 16.03 4.83 -23.80
N ALA A 9 16.10 6.15 -24.03
CA ALA A 9 17.28 6.84 -24.55
C ALA A 9 18.25 7.31 -23.45
N GLN A 10 17.87 7.23 -22.17
CA GLN A 10 18.78 7.54 -21.06
C GLN A 10 19.87 6.47 -20.92
N ASP A 11 21.13 6.93 -20.82
CA ASP A 11 22.29 6.07 -20.65
C ASP A 11 22.29 5.38 -19.28
N LEU A 12 22.46 4.05 -19.30
CA LEU A 12 22.66 3.26 -18.10
C LEU A 12 24.14 3.21 -17.72
N PRO A 13 24.46 3.09 -16.41
CA PRO A 13 25.81 2.77 -15.97
C PRO A 13 26.34 1.50 -16.66
N HIS A 14 27.62 1.50 -17.04
CA HIS A 14 28.24 0.43 -17.86
C HIS A 14 28.17 -0.98 -17.24
N HIS A 15 27.94 -1.08 -15.93
CA HIS A 15 27.85 -2.34 -15.19
C HIS A 15 26.43 -2.94 -15.13
N VAL A 16 25.43 -2.24 -15.68
CA VAL A 16 24.03 -2.67 -15.60
C VAL A 16 23.55 -3.18 -16.97
N PRO A 17 22.99 -4.41 -17.04
CA PRO A 17 22.43 -4.92 -18.29
C PRO A 17 21.39 -3.97 -18.89
N LYS A 18 21.43 -3.72 -20.21
CA LYS A 18 20.42 -2.92 -20.94
C LYS A 18 19.09 -3.69 -21.12
N THR A 19 18.57 -4.27 -20.05
CA THR A 19 17.30 -5.00 -20.04
C THR A 19 16.19 -4.18 -19.39
N TYR A 20 14.94 -4.52 -19.70
CA TYR A 20 13.77 -3.85 -19.12
C TYR A 20 13.72 -3.99 -17.58
N ALA A 21 14.06 -5.17 -17.06
CA ALA A 21 14.12 -5.44 -15.62
C ALA A 21 15.15 -4.54 -14.91
N ALA A 22 16.37 -4.47 -15.44
CA ALA A 22 17.44 -3.68 -14.84
C ALA A 22 17.14 -2.16 -14.85
N ARG A 23 16.46 -1.66 -15.89
CA ARG A 23 15.93 -0.28 -15.91
C ARG A 23 14.85 -0.04 -14.85
N SER A 24 13.97 -1.01 -14.63
CA SER A 24 12.93 -0.93 -13.59
C SER A 24 13.55 -0.85 -12.19
N ASP A 25 14.59 -1.63 -11.92
CA ASP A 25 15.25 -1.67 -10.60
C ASP A 25 15.97 -0.35 -10.29
N LEU A 26 16.66 0.25 -11.28
CA LEU A 26 17.29 1.58 -11.17
C LEU A 26 16.28 2.71 -10.98
N SER A 27 15.05 2.56 -11.48
CA SER A 27 13.99 3.55 -11.34
C SER A 27 13.36 3.57 -9.93
N GLY A 28 13.86 2.78 -8.97
CA GLY A 28 13.34 2.70 -7.61
C GLY A 28 13.19 4.06 -6.91
N ASP A 29 14.04 5.04 -7.22
CA ASP A 29 13.93 6.39 -6.66
C ASP A 29 12.84 7.25 -7.34
N LYS A 30 12.52 7.02 -8.62
CA LYS A 30 11.36 7.67 -9.27
C LYS A 30 10.04 7.15 -8.70
N ALA A 31 10.01 5.93 -8.16
CA ALA A 31 8.82 5.33 -7.56
C ALA A 31 8.45 5.96 -6.20
N LYS A 32 9.41 6.54 -5.46
CA LYS A 32 9.13 7.30 -4.23
C LYS A 32 8.33 8.58 -4.52
N GLY A 33 8.63 9.26 -5.64
CA GLY A 33 7.92 10.47 -6.07
C GLY A 33 6.52 10.24 -6.66
N GLN A 34 6.08 8.99 -6.82
CA GLN A 34 4.73 8.62 -7.28
C GLN A 34 3.87 8.02 -6.17
N GLN A 35 4.28 8.16 -4.91
CA GLN A 35 3.44 7.75 -3.80
C GLN A 35 2.24 8.70 -3.69
N TYR A 36 1.08 8.10 -3.47
CA TYR A 36 -0.19 8.83 -3.34
C TYR A 36 -0.22 9.71 -2.09
N LEU A 37 0.43 9.25 -1.02
CA LEU A 37 0.60 10.00 0.23
C LEU A 37 2.05 10.49 0.36
N SER A 38 2.22 11.60 1.07
CA SER A 38 3.51 12.01 1.62
C SER A 38 4.05 10.93 2.57
N ILE A 39 5.37 10.91 2.75
CA ILE A 39 6.03 9.98 3.68
C ILE A 39 5.48 10.15 5.10
N GLU A 40 5.20 11.38 5.52
CA GLU A 40 4.64 11.69 6.85
C GLU A 40 3.19 11.23 7.00
N GLU A 41 2.35 11.50 5.98
CA GLU A 41 0.95 11.06 5.93
C GLU A 41 0.86 9.52 5.93
N GLU A 42 1.73 8.87 5.17
CA GLU A 42 1.80 7.41 5.13
C GLU A 42 2.23 6.83 6.49
N ALA A 43 3.21 7.45 7.16
CA ALA A 43 3.64 7.04 8.50
C ALA A 43 2.53 7.23 9.56
N ALA A 44 1.77 8.32 9.48
CA ALA A 44 0.63 8.57 10.37
C ALA A 44 -0.48 7.53 10.15
N LEU A 45 -0.81 7.23 8.89
CA LEU A 45 -1.77 6.19 8.55
C LEU A 45 -1.34 4.82 9.07
N VAL A 46 -0.06 4.45 8.91
CA VAL A 46 0.48 3.17 9.41
C VAL A 46 0.39 3.10 10.93
N SER A 47 0.80 4.17 11.63
CA SER A 47 0.70 4.25 13.10
C SER A 47 -0.74 4.07 13.59
N PHE A 48 -1.71 4.71 12.91
CA PHE A 48 -3.12 4.54 13.20
C PHE A 48 -3.59 3.08 13.01
N LEU A 49 -3.21 2.44 11.90
CA LEU A 49 -3.57 1.05 11.62
C LEU A 49 -3.00 0.08 12.67
N LEU A 50 -1.76 0.32 13.11
CA LEU A 50 -1.11 -0.48 14.15
C LEU A 50 -1.79 -0.30 15.50
N LEU A 51 -2.14 0.94 15.88
CA LEU A 51 -2.85 1.25 17.11
C LEU A 51 -4.25 0.61 17.15
N MET A 52 -4.99 0.69 16.05
CA MET A 52 -6.30 0.03 15.94
C MET A 52 -6.19 -1.50 16.08
N ALA A 53 -5.12 -2.09 15.55
CA ALA A 53 -4.85 -3.52 15.72
C ALA A 53 -4.51 -3.88 17.18
N ASP A 54 -3.71 -3.06 17.88
CA ASP A 54 -3.39 -3.28 19.30
C ASP A 54 -4.61 -3.13 20.20
N LEU A 55 -5.55 -2.26 19.83
CA LEU A 55 -6.87 -2.11 20.49
C LEU A 55 -7.83 -3.27 20.17
N GLY A 56 -7.41 -4.28 19.41
CA GLY A 56 -8.24 -5.43 19.04
C GLY A 56 -9.32 -5.13 17.99
N THR A 57 -9.29 -3.95 17.37
CA THR A 57 -10.25 -3.51 16.35
C THR A 57 -9.54 -3.21 15.01
N PRO A 58 -8.98 -4.23 14.35
CA PRO A 58 -8.21 -4.06 13.13
C PRO A 58 -9.06 -3.47 12.00
N VAL A 59 -8.53 -2.46 11.32
CA VAL A 59 -9.18 -1.80 10.18
C VAL A 59 -9.22 -2.74 8.98
N GLN A 60 -10.39 -2.88 8.37
CA GLN A 60 -10.54 -3.71 7.17
C GLN A 60 -9.86 -3.05 5.96
N VAL A 61 -9.17 -3.84 5.13
CA VAL A 61 -8.37 -3.34 3.99
C VAL A 61 -9.16 -2.46 3.02
N LYS A 62 -10.47 -2.72 2.86
CA LYS A 62 -11.35 -1.89 2.01
C LYS A 62 -11.45 -0.42 2.45
N PHE A 63 -11.21 -0.13 3.72
CA PHE A 63 -11.26 1.24 4.26
C PHE A 63 -9.92 1.97 4.14
N ILE A 64 -8.81 1.25 3.91
CA ILE A 64 -7.48 1.85 3.78
C ILE A 64 -7.41 2.87 2.62
N PRO A 65 -7.94 2.59 1.40
CA PRO A 65 -8.04 3.60 0.34
C PRO A 65 -8.84 4.84 0.75
N SER A 66 -9.94 4.66 1.48
CA SER A 66 -10.81 5.77 1.90
C SER A 66 -10.11 6.66 2.93
N LEU A 67 -9.40 6.06 3.89
CA LEU A 67 -8.58 6.80 4.86
C LEU A 67 -7.47 7.58 4.16
N ALA A 68 -6.78 6.98 3.19
CA ALA A 68 -5.78 7.66 2.39
C ALA A 68 -6.39 8.82 1.58
N LEU A 69 -7.59 8.65 1.01
CA LEU A 69 -8.29 9.73 0.31
C LEU A 69 -8.67 10.88 1.25
N ILE A 70 -9.08 10.60 2.49
CA ILE A 70 -9.39 11.66 3.47
C ILE A 70 -8.14 12.50 3.74
N LEU A 71 -6.99 11.86 3.99
CA LEU A 71 -5.71 12.56 4.17
C LEU A 71 -5.32 13.36 2.92
N ALA A 72 -5.39 12.73 1.75
CA ALA A 72 -5.01 13.38 0.49
C ALA A 72 -5.93 14.55 0.12
N ARG A 73 -7.20 14.53 0.54
CA ARG A 73 -8.14 15.65 0.35
C ARG A 73 -7.75 16.89 1.13
N GLU A 74 -7.12 16.76 2.30
CA GLU A 74 -6.59 17.92 3.04
C GLU A 74 -5.51 18.65 2.22
N ARG A 75 -4.79 17.93 1.35
CA ARG A 75 -3.83 18.48 0.39
C ARG A 75 -4.48 18.98 -0.92
N GLY A 76 -5.78 18.75 -1.11
CA GLY A 76 -6.50 19.11 -2.34
C GLY A 76 -6.50 18.02 -3.42
N VAL A 77 -6.14 16.78 -3.09
CA VAL A 77 -6.26 15.63 -4.00
C VAL A 77 -7.68 15.07 -3.93
N THR A 78 -8.38 15.09 -5.06
CA THR A 78 -9.78 14.62 -5.14
C THR A 78 -9.88 13.20 -5.70
N GLU A 79 -8.85 12.74 -6.41
CA GLU A 79 -8.84 11.44 -7.06
C GLU A 79 -8.54 10.33 -6.05
N PRO A 80 -9.31 9.22 -6.05
CA PRO A 80 -9.04 8.09 -5.16
C PRO A 80 -7.74 7.35 -5.53
N PRO A 81 -7.09 6.70 -4.57
CA PRO A 81 -5.93 5.86 -4.86
C PRO A 81 -6.32 4.68 -5.75
N ASN A 82 -5.38 4.23 -6.59
CA ASN A 82 -5.64 3.10 -7.48
C ASN A 82 -5.93 1.79 -6.69
N HIS A 83 -6.55 0.81 -7.34
CA HIS A 83 -6.92 -0.47 -6.69
C HIS A 83 -5.74 -1.31 -6.19
N ASN A 84 -4.53 -1.14 -6.76
CA ASN A 84 -3.30 -1.79 -6.32
C ASN A 84 -2.58 -1.04 -5.20
N TRP A 85 -3.01 0.18 -4.85
CA TRP A 85 -2.34 1.02 -3.87
C TRP A 85 -2.30 0.40 -2.47
N PRO A 86 -3.38 -0.22 -1.94
CA PRO A 86 -3.29 -0.92 -0.65
C PRO A 86 -2.28 -2.07 -0.65
N ARG A 87 -2.17 -2.79 -1.78
CA ARG A 87 -1.19 -3.87 -1.93
C ARG A 87 0.24 -3.32 -1.99
N ALA A 88 0.42 -2.13 -2.58
CA ALA A 88 1.71 -1.43 -2.57
C ALA A 88 2.06 -0.93 -1.16
N LEU A 89 1.09 -0.39 -0.41
CA LEU A 89 1.26 0.01 0.99
C LEU A 89 1.71 -1.18 1.85
N GLU A 90 1.06 -2.33 1.71
CA GLU A 90 1.44 -3.56 2.44
C GLU A 90 2.85 -4.07 2.10
N ARG A 91 3.33 -3.84 0.88
CA ARG A 91 4.70 -4.19 0.49
C ARG A 91 5.73 -3.27 1.13
N ARG A 92 5.38 -1.98 1.32
CA ARG A 92 6.24 -1.00 1.99
C ARG A 92 6.23 -1.18 3.50
N HIS A 93 5.09 -1.56 4.08
CA HIS A 93 4.89 -1.71 5.53
C HIS A 93 4.46 -3.14 5.89
N PRO A 94 5.41 -4.08 6.00
CA PRO A 94 5.11 -5.47 6.33
C PRO A 94 4.48 -5.65 7.72
N GLU A 95 4.67 -4.69 8.62
CA GLU A 95 4.09 -4.66 9.98
C GLU A 95 2.56 -4.61 9.93
N VAL A 96 2.00 -3.77 9.05
CA VAL A 96 0.55 -3.66 8.84
C VAL A 96 -0.01 -4.98 8.31
N LYS A 97 0.73 -5.64 7.40
CA LYS A 97 0.34 -6.95 6.86
C LYS A 97 0.31 -8.03 7.94
N ALA A 98 1.24 -8.02 8.89
CA ALA A 98 1.30 -8.98 9.99
C ALA A 98 0.11 -8.87 10.94
N ARG A 99 -0.42 -7.66 11.14
CA ARG A 99 -1.54 -7.38 12.05
C ARG A 99 -2.92 -7.41 11.39
N ARG A 100 -3.00 -7.79 10.12
CA ARG A 100 -4.30 -7.98 9.44
C ARG A 100 -5.05 -9.15 10.07
N VAL A 101 -6.26 -8.88 10.56
CA VAL A 101 -7.19 -9.96 10.85
C VAL A 101 -7.74 -10.49 9.53
N LYS A 102 -7.43 -11.78 9.28
CA LYS A 102 -8.07 -12.54 8.22
C LYS A 102 -9.54 -12.70 8.57
N ALA A 103 -10.41 -12.56 7.58
CA ALA A 103 -11.82 -12.86 7.77
C ALA A 103 -11.94 -14.27 8.36
N ILE A 104 -12.56 -14.37 9.55
CA ILE A 104 -12.91 -15.65 10.13
C ILE A 104 -13.88 -16.33 9.17
N ASP A 105 -13.62 -17.59 8.84
CA ASP A 105 -14.55 -18.39 8.04
C ASP A 105 -15.90 -18.42 8.75
N ARG A 106 -16.91 -17.77 8.16
CA ARG A 106 -18.24 -17.63 8.74
C ARG A 106 -18.85 -18.99 9.11
N LYS A 107 -18.51 -20.05 8.35
CA LYS A 107 -18.94 -21.43 8.65
C LYS A 107 -18.37 -21.97 9.96
N ARG A 108 -17.18 -21.53 10.38
CA ARG A 108 -16.60 -21.92 11.68
C ARG A 108 -17.22 -21.17 12.85
N HIS A 109 -17.63 -19.92 12.62
CA HIS A 109 -18.23 -19.08 13.66
C HIS A 109 -19.60 -19.64 14.08
N ASP A 110 -20.50 -19.93 13.14
CA ASP A 110 -21.84 -20.46 13.47
C ASP A 110 -21.82 -21.77 14.27
N ILE A 111 -20.84 -22.66 14.03
CA ILE A 111 -20.78 -23.98 14.68
C ILE A 111 -20.38 -23.88 16.17
N HIS A 112 -19.71 -22.80 16.59
CA HIS A 112 -19.14 -22.70 17.94
C HIS A 112 -19.86 -21.66 18.84
N ILE A 113 -20.96 -21.06 18.38
CA ILE A 113 -21.73 -20.05 19.15
C ILE A 113 -22.80 -20.69 20.05
N TYR A 114 -23.17 -21.95 19.83
CA TYR A 114 -24.06 -22.64 20.76
C TYR A 114 -23.27 -23.08 21.99
N THR A 115 -23.56 -22.46 23.13
CA THR A 115 -23.17 -22.92 24.46
C THR A 115 -23.53 -24.40 24.59
N LYS A 116 -22.52 -25.27 24.76
CA LYS A 116 -22.77 -26.60 25.33
C LYS A 116 -23.24 -26.39 26.78
N ILE A 117 -24.50 -26.73 27.02
CA ILE A 117 -25.14 -26.81 28.34
C ILE A 117 -24.32 -27.75 29.23
#